data_AF-A0A0B6YPT6-F1
#
_entry.id   AF-A0A0B6YPT6-F1
#
_cell.length_a   1.000
_cell.length_b   1.000
_cell.length_c   1.000
_cell.angle_alpha   90.00
_cell.angle_beta   90.00
_cell.angle_gamma   90.00
#
_symmetry.space_group_name_H-M   'P 1'
#
loop_
_entity.id
_entity.type
_entity.pdbx_description
1 polymer ?
#
loop_
_entity_poly.entity_id
_entity_poly.type
_entity_poly.pdbx_seq_one_letter_code
_entity_poly.pdbx_strand_id
1 'polypeptide(L)' 'LDEFVRLWSEYDPEAKGRIKHLDVVTLLRKISPPLGFGKLCPHRVACKRLVSMNMPLNSDGTVMFNATLFALVR' A
#
# COMPACT_ATOMS: atom_id res chain seq x y z
N LEU A 1 11.86 2.00 4.48
CA LEU A 1 11.05 2.87 3.60
C LEU A 1 11.48 2.73 2.14
N ASP A 2 12.77 2.56 1.86
CA ASP A 2 13.29 2.37 0.48
C ASP A 2 12.66 1.18 -0.25
N GLU A 3 12.40 0.07 0.44
CA GLU A 3 11.71 -1.08 -0.14
C GLU A 3 10.30 -0.73 -0.63
N PHE A 4 9.56 0.09 0.13
CA PHE A 4 8.23 0.57 -0.27
C PHE A 4 8.32 1.48 -1.50
N VAL A 5 9.25 2.43 -1.50
CA VAL A 5 9.46 3.36 -2.63
C VAL A 5 9.82 2.58 -3.90
N ARG A 6 10.75 1.62 -3.79
CA ARG A 6 11.16 0.79 -4.93
C ARG A 6 9.99 -0.03 -5.44
N LEU A 7 9.29 -0.76 -4.58
CA LEU A 7 8.15 -1.57 -4.99
C LEU A 7 7.02 -0.72 -5.57
N TRP A 8 6.79 0.50 -5.06
CA TRP A 8 5.76 1.38 -5.60
C TRP A 8 6.02 1.72 -7.08
N SER A 9 7.28 1.96 -7.45
CA SER A 9 7.62 2.23 -8.85
C SER A 9 7.29 1.07 -9.81
N GLU A 10 7.18 -0.17 -9.32
CA GLU A 10 6.72 -1.31 -10.12
C GLU A 10 5.22 -1.23 -10.46
N TYR A 11 4.42 -0.59 -9.59
CA TYR A 11 2.97 -0.45 -9.75
C TYR A 11 2.55 0.93 -10.29
N ASP A 12 3.43 1.92 -10.23
CA ASP A 12 3.23 3.27 -10.74
C ASP A 12 4.37 3.70 -11.71
N PRO A 13 4.51 3.02 -12.87
CA PRO A 13 5.61 3.28 -13.80
C PRO A 13 5.56 4.68 -14.43
N GLU A 14 4.39 5.32 -14.43
CA GLU A 14 4.19 6.67 -14.96
C GLU A 14 4.35 7.77 -13.90
N ALA A 15 4.71 7.40 -12.65
CA ALA A 15 4.86 8.32 -11.53
C ALA A 15 3.63 9.23 -11.30
N LYS A 16 2.42 8.66 -11.45
CA LYS A 16 1.15 9.37 -11.19
C LYS A 16 0.95 9.70 -9.70
N GLY A 17 1.71 9.06 -8.82
CA GLY A 17 1.63 9.20 -7.37
C GLY A 17 0.43 8.51 -6.76
N ARG A 18 -0.26 7.64 -7.52
CA ARG A 18 -1.46 6.91 -7.05
C ARG A 18 -1.62 5.57 -7.77
N ILE A 19 -2.02 4.54 -7.04
CA ILE A 19 -2.29 3.18 -7.56
C ILE A 19 -3.60 2.65 -7.00
N LYS A 20 -4.14 1.55 -7.56
CA LYS A 20 -5.37 0.95 -7.04
C LYS A 20 -5.13 0.37 -5.65
N HIS A 21 -6.13 0.46 -4.77
CA HIS A 21 -6.04 -0.09 -3.41
C HIS A 21 -5.69 -1.59 -3.38
N LEU A 22 -6.11 -2.37 -4.38
CA LEU A 22 -5.74 -3.78 -4.53
C LEU A 22 -4.24 -3.98 -4.77
N ASP A 23 -3.62 -3.08 -5.55
CA ASP A 23 -2.18 -3.09 -5.81
C ASP A 23 -1.41 -2.70 -4.55
N VAL A 24 -1.92 -1.73 -3.78
CA VAL A 24 -1.35 -1.39 -2.45
C VAL A 24 -1.35 -2.62 -1.54
N VAL A 25 -2.44 -3.38 -1.48
CA VAL A 25 -2.52 -4.61 -0.68
C VAL A 25 -1.47 -5.62 -1.13
N THR A 26 -1.32 -5.82 -2.43
CA THR A 26 -0.36 -6.77 -3.01
C THR A 26 1.08 -6.31 -2.76
N LEU A 27 1.36 -5.03 -2.89
CA LEU A 27 2.63 -4.38 -2.56
C LEU A 27 2.97 -4.59 -1.09
N LEU A 28 2.06 -4.28 -0.16
CA LEU A 28 2.30 -4.43 1.28
C LEU A 28 2.49 -5.89 1.71
N ARG A 29 1.91 -6.86 1.00
CA ARG A 29 2.19 -8.29 1.22
C ARG A 29 3.59 -8.71 0.77
N LYS A 30 4.22 -8.01 -0.19
CA LYS A 30 5.61 -8.26 -0.59
C LYS A 30 6.59 -7.76 0.47
N ILE A 31 6.26 -6.67 1.17
CA ILE A 31 7.08 -6.09 2.25
C ILE A 31 6.88 -6.89 3.54
N SER A 32 7.97 -7.23 4.20
CA SER A 32 7.90 -7.94 5.48
C SER A 32 7.45 -7.03 6.63
N PRO A 33 6.77 -7.56 7.67
CA PRO A 33 6.55 -6.82 8.90
C PRO A 33 7.88 -6.31 9.48
N PRO A 34 7.95 -5.11 10.10
CA PRO A 34 6.83 -4.26 10.56
C PRO A 34 6.26 -3.27 9.53
N LEU A 35 6.96 -2.99 8.42
CA LEU A 35 6.55 -1.99 7.42
C LEU A 35 5.47 -2.51 6.45
N GLY A 36 5.32 -3.82 6.33
CA GLY A 36 4.33 -4.46 5.47
C GLY A 36 3.55 -5.56 6.20
N PHE A 37 2.82 -6.35 5.43
CA PHE A 37 2.00 -7.44 5.93
C PHE A 37 2.71 -8.80 5.84
N GLY A 38 3.72 -8.93 4.97
CA GLY A 38 4.40 -10.18 4.70
C GLY A 38 3.60 -11.15 3.81
N LYS A 39 4.34 -12.07 3.18
CA LYS A 39 3.80 -12.98 2.14
C LYS A 39 2.68 -13.88 2.66
N LEU A 40 2.72 -14.24 3.94
CA LEU A 40 1.75 -15.12 4.60
C LEU A 40 0.45 -14.41 5.00
N CYS A 41 0.38 -13.07 4.94
CA CYS A 41 -0.83 -12.36 5.31
C CYS A 41 -1.95 -12.60 4.27
N PRO A 42 -3.15 -13.06 4.68
CA PRO A 42 -4.28 -13.19 3.77
C PRO A 42 -4.75 -11.83 3.24
N HIS A 43 -5.16 -11.77 1.97
CA HIS A 43 -5.67 -10.54 1.34
C HIS A 43 -6.78 -9.87 2.17
N ARG A 44 -7.74 -10.64 2.70
CA ARG A 44 -8.83 -10.09 3.50
C ARG A 44 -8.34 -9.38 4.77
N VAL A 45 -7.31 -9.92 5.43
CA VAL A 45 -6.71 -9.32 6.63
C VAL A 45 -5.95 -8.05 6.25
N ALA A 46 -5.19 -8.09 5.16
CA ALA A 46 -4.48 -6.95 4.63
C ALA A 46 -5.43 -5.79 4.25
N CYS A 47 -6.53 -6.07 3.54
CA CYS A 47 -7.55 -5.06 3.22
C CYS A 47 -8.17 -4.47 4.49
N LYS A 48 -8.52 -5.31 5.48
CA LYS A 48 -9.08 -4.84 6.76
C LYS A 48 -8.09 -3.92 7.49
N ARG A 49 -6.81 -4.31 7.55
CA ARG A 49 -5.75 -3.48 8.15
C ARG A 49 -5.58 -2.15 7.40
N LEU A 50 -5.64 -2.18 6.07
CA LEU A 50 -5.56 -0.97 5.24
C LEU A 50 -6.69 0.02 5.54
N VAL A 51 -7.92 -0.47 5.71
CA VAL A 51 -9.05 0.36 6.17
C VAL A 51 -8.81 0.89 7.59
N SER A 52 -8.30 0.07 8.51
CA SER A 52 -7.98 0.49 9.89
C SER A 52 -6.86 1.53 9.98
N MET A 53 -6.00 1.66 8.96
CA MET A 53 -4.97 2.70 8.89
C MET A 53 -5.52 4.07 8.46
N ASN A 54 -6.84 4.23 8.27
CA ASN A 54 -7.50 5.47 7.83
C ASN A 54 -6.91 6.05 6.54
N MET A 55 -6.52 5.18 5.62
CA MET A 55 -5.93 5.61 4.35
C MET A 55 -7.02 6.18 3.42
N PRO A 56 -6.92 7.45 2.98
CA PRO A 56 -7.91 8.06 2.09
C PRO A 56 -7.96 7.35 0.74
N LEU A 57 -9.17 6.97 0.32
CA LEU A 57 -9.43 6.31 -0.95
C LEU A 57 -10.15 7.30 -1.89
N ASN A 58 -9.64 7.45 -3.10
CA ASN A 58 -10.26 8.26 -4.13
C ASN A 58 -11.52 7.54 -4.69
N SER A 59 -12.42 8.30 -5.31
CA SER A 59 -13.66 7.78 -5.91
C SER A 59 -13.43 6.75 -7.03
N ASP A 60 -12.26 6.78 -7.67
CA ASP A 60 -11.82 5.81 -8.68
C ASP A 60 -11.19 4.55 -8.06
N GLY A 61 -11.19 4.41 -6.74
CA GLY A 61 -10.60 3.30 -6.01
C GLY A 61 -9.07 3.30 -5.96
N THR A 62 -8.44 4.44 -6.27
CA THR A 62 -6.99 4.64 -6.11
C THR A 62 -6.65 5.23 -4.75
N VAL A 63 -5.38 5.10 -4.38
CA VAL A 63 -4.83 5.69 -3.17
C VAL A 63 -3.51 6.37 -3.48
N MET A 64 -3.28 7.51 -2.84
CA MET A 64 -2.08 8.33 -3.02
C MET A 64 -0.86 7.70 -2.34
N PHE A 65 0.31 7.88 -2.95
CA PHE A 65 1.60 7.45 -2.41
C PHE A 65 1.86 8.03 -1.01
N ASN A 66 1.70 9.35 -0.86
CA ASN A 66 1.95 10.05 0.40
C ASN A 66 1.02 9.56 1.52
N ALA A 67 -0.27 9.36 1.21
CA ALA A 67 -1.25 8.84 2.15
C ALA A 67 -0.86 7.45 2.66
N THR A 68 -0.42 6.58 1.75
CA THR A 68 0.09 5.25 2.10
C THR A 68 1.37 5.33 2.92
N LEU A 69 2.31 6.19 2.52
CA LEU A 69 3.58 6.37 3.22
C LEU A 69 3.37 6.86 4.66
N PHE A 70 2.52 7.87 4.87
CA PHE A 70 2.20 8.37 6.21
C PHE A 70 1.49 7.31 7.07
N ALA A 71 0.59 6.53 6.47
CA ALA A 71 -0.12 5.46 7.17
C ALA A 71 0.82 4.33 7.65
N LEU A 72 1.92 4.06 6.96
CA LEU A 72 2.87 3.01 7.33
C LEU A 72 3.89 3.42 8.39
N VAL A 73 4.15 4.72 8.55
CA VAL A 73 5.12 5.27 9.51
C VAL A 73 4.46 5.66 10.84
N ARG A 74 3.13 5.67 10.89
CA ARG A 74 2.32 6.00 12.08
C ARG A 74 2.04 4.77 12.94
#